data_AF-A0A957CI06-F1
#
_entry.id   AF-A0A957CI06-F1
#
_cell.length_a   1.000
_cell.length_b   1.000
_cell.length_c   1.000
_cell.angle_alpha   90.00
_cell.angle_beta   90.00
_cell.angle_gamma   90.00
#
_symmetry.space_group_name_H-M   'P 1'
#
loop_
_entity.id
_entity.type
_entity.pdbx_description
1 polymer ?
#
loop_
_entity_poly.entity_id
_entity_poly.type
_entity_poly.pdbx_seq_one_letter_code
_entity_poly.pdbx_strand_id
1 'polypeptide(L)' 'MVHIAVLTADQILPDLESWWARQRANGLDQTRSAAKIAVITGPSRTADIAMELVLGMHGPRELHLVILPAQTAA' A
#
# COMPACT_ATOMS: atom_id res chain seq x y z
N MET A 1 -10.16 9.66 7.72
CA MET A 1 -10.36 8.47 6.86
C MET A 1 -9.55 7.31 7.42
N VAL A 2 -10.15 6.12 7.48
CA VAL A 2 -9.49 4.85 7.81
C VAL A 2 -9.19 4.12 6.51
N HIS A 3 -7.98 3.57 6.35
CA HIS A 3 -7.63 2.69 5.25
C HIS A 3 -7.37 1.28 5.79
N ILE A 4 -8.05 0.29 5.20
CA ILE A 4 -7.89 -1.13 5.56
C ILE A 4 -7.34 -1.85 4.32
N ALA A 5 -6.12 -2.35 4.41
CA ALA A 5 -5.52 -3.16 3.36
C ALA A 5 -5.58 -4.63 3.77
N VAL A 6 -6.22 -5.44 2.93
CA VAL A 6 -6.28 -6.90 3.09
C VAL A 6 -5.32 -7.53 2.09
N LEU A 7 -4.40 -8.33 2.59
CA LEU A 7 -3.35 -8.95 1.77
C LEU A 7 -3.00 -10.34 2.28
N THR A 8 -2.53 -11.21 1.40
CA THR A 8 -1.92 -12.49 1.79
C THR A 8 -0.45 -12.31 2.12
N ALA A 9 0.11 -13.22 2.92
CA ALA A 9 1.51 -13.15 3.34
C ALA A 9 2.50 -13.13 2.16
N ASP A 10 2.18 -13.78 1.04
CA ASP A 10 3.02 -13.78 -0.18
C ASP A 10 3.01 -12.44 -0.94
N GLN A 11 2.14 -11.48 -0.59
CA GLN A 11 2.13 -10.14 -1.15
C GLN A 11 3.08 -9.18 -0.44
N ILE A 12 3.68 -9.59 0.68
CA ILE A 12 4.69 -8.81 1.40
C ILE A 12 6.04 -9.03 0.72
N LEU A 13 6.62 -7.94 0.20
CA LEU A 13 7.87 -7.94 -0.53
C LEU A 13 8.89 -7.06 0.22
N PRO A 14 10.21 -7.32 0.05
CA PRO A 14 11.23 -6.58 0.78
C PRO A 14 11.30 -5.10 0.37
N ASP A 15 10.95 -4.77 -0.87
CA ASP A 15 11.06 -3.42 -1.43
C ASP A 15 10.13 -3.21 -2.64
N LEU A 16 10.09 -1.96 -3.12
CA LEU A 16 9.25 -1.55 -4.24
C LEU A 16 9.77 -2.11 -5.57
N GLU A 17 11.09 -2.31 -5.68
CA GLU A 17 11.76 -2.88 -6.84
C GLU A 17 11.33 -4.33 -7.09
N SER A 18 11.22 -5.12 -6.02
CA SER A 18 10.71 -6.49 -6.01
C SER A 18 9.26 -6.54 -6.45
N TRP A 19 8.45 -5.57 -6.01
CA TRP A 19 7.08 -5.42 -6.48
C TRP A 19 7.04 -5.13 -7.99
N TRP A 20 7.84 -4.19 -8.47
CA TRP A 20 7.91 -3.85 -9.90
C TRP A 20 8.42 -5.01 -10.76
N ALA A 21 9.36 -5.80 -10.25
CA ALA A 21 9.81 -7.03 -10.90
C ALA A 21 8.67 -8.06 -11.03
N ARG A 22 7.89 -8.27 -9.96
CA ARG A 22 6.72 -9.16 -9.97
C ARG A 22 5.65 -8.68 -10.95
N GLN A 23 5.35 -7.37 -10.99
CA GLN A 23 4.37 -6.84 -11.95
C GLN A 23 4.83 -7.02 -13.40
N ARG A 24 6.13 -6.84 -13.69
CA ARG A 24 6.71 -7.11 -15.03
C ARG A 24 6.61 -8.58 -15.41
N ALA A 25 6.92 -9.49 -14.49
CA ALA A 25 6.79 -10.93 -14.72
C ALA A 25 5.33 -11.34 -15.02
N ASN A 26 4.36 -10.62 -14.43
CA ASN A 26 2.93 -10.80 -14.65
C ASN A 26 2.36 -9.98 -15.84
N GLY A 27 3.20 -9.58 -16.80
CA GLY A 27 2.75 -8.88 -18.02
C GLY A 27 2.26 -7.44 -17.81
N LEU A 28 2.43 -6.87 -16.61
CA LEU A 28 1.93 -5.56 -16.20
C LEU A 28 0.40 -5.43 -16.16
N ASP A 29 -0.35 -6.53 -16.23
CA ASP A 29 -1.81 -6.52 -16.39
C ASP A 29 -2.53 -5.73 -15.28
N GLN A 30 -2.14 -5.94 -14.02
CA GLN A 30 -2.71 -5.19 -12.90
C GLN A 30 -2.41 -3.70 -12.98
N THR A 31 -1.20 -3.32 -13.42
CA THR A 31 -0.82 -1.90 -13.52
C THR A 31 -1.48 -1.21 -14.71
N ARG A 32 -1.70 -1.94 -15.82
CA ARG A 32 -2.33 -1.43 -17.04
C ARG A 32 -3.85 -1.29 -16.90
N SER A 33 -4.48 -2.16 -16.10
CA SER A 33 -5.92 -2.13 -15.83
C SER A 33 -6.30 -1.15 -14.71
N ALA A 34 -5.35 -0.76 -13.85
CA ALA A 34 -5.61 0.19 -12.77
C ALA A 34 -5.75 1.63 -13.28
N ALA A 35 -6.85 2.30 -12.93
CA ALA A 35 -7.04 3.74 -13.21
C ALA A 35 -6.07 4.64 -12.42
N LYS A 36 -5.56 4.15 -11.28
CA LYS A 36 -4.61 4.85 -10.41
C LYS A 36 -3.84 3.83 -9.57
N ILE A 37 -2.56 4.10 -9.33
CA ILE A 37 -1.75 3.43 -8.31
C ILE A 37 -1.42 4.45 -7.22
N ALA A 38 -1.65 4.09 -5.96
CA ALA A 38 -1.32 4.91 -4.81
C ALA A 38 -0.29 4.18 -3.95
N VAL A 39 0.78 4.88 -3.57
CA VAL A 39 1.79 4.38 -2.63
C VAL A 39 1.50 4.99 -1.27
N ILE A 40 1.16 4.15 -0.29
CA ILE A 40 0.84 4.56 1.09
C ILE A 40 1.95 4.03 1.98
N THR A 41 2.75 4.94 2.57
CA THR A 41 3.87 4.59 3.45
C THR A 41 3.51 4.54 4.94
N GLY A 42 2.26 4.85 5.27
CA GLY A 42 1.74 4.82 6.64
C GLY A 42 0.59 5.80 6.84
N PRO A 43 0.12 5.98 8.09
CA PRO A 43 -0.81 7.05 8.45
C PRO A 43 -0.22 8.43 8.12
N SER A 44 -1.03 9.31 7.55
CA SER A 44 -0.64 10.68 7.19
C SER A 44 -0.34 11.48 8.46
N ARG A 45 0.87 12.04 8.51
CA ARG A 45 1.39 12.90 9.56
C ARG A 45 2.11 14.05 8.90
N THR A 46 1.68 15.27 9.18
CA THR A 46 2.18 16.48 8.53
C THR A 46 2.38 17.56 9.60
N ALA A 47 3.48 18.30 9.53
CA ALA A 47 3.75 19.44 10.41
C ALA A 47 4.30 20.65 9.62
N ASP A 48 3.99 20.68 8.32
CA ASP A 48 4.78 21.38 7.32
C ASP A 48 4.64 22.91 7.36
N ILE A 49 3.55 23.43 7.92
CA ILE A 49 3.24 24.89 7.89
C ILE A 49 3.27 25.52 9.29
N ALA A 50 2.64 24.88 10.28
CA ALA A 50 2.46 25.46 11.61
C ALA A 50 3.40 24.87 12.68
N MET A 51 4.30 23.94 12.31
CA MET A 51 5.08 23.11 13.26
C MET A 51 4.22 22.34 14.27
N GLU A 52 2.92 22.27 14.04
CA GLU A 52 1.98 21.47 14.82
C GLU A 52 1.73 20.16 14.08
N LEU A 53 1.76 19.04 14.81
CA LEU A 53 1.49 17.73 14.24
C LEU A 53 0.01 17.60 13.90
N VAL A 54 -0.31 17.61 12.62
CA VAL A 54 -1.65 17.32 12.10
C VAL A 54 -1.68 15.89 11.55
N LEU A 55 -2.62 15.10 12.06
CA LEU A 55 -2.86 13.73 11.61
C LEU A 55 -3.96 13.69 10.55
N GLY A 56 -3.68 13.04 9.42
CA GLY A 56 -4.71 12.70 8.42
C GLY A 56 -5.13 13.83 7.47
N MET A 57 -4.30 14.87 7.27
CA MET A 57 -4.64 16.00 6.39
C MET A 57 -4.66 15.62 4.90
N HIS A 58 -3.68 14.83 4.45
CA HIS A 58 -3.50 14.50 3.03
C HIS A 58 -3.64 13.00 2.71
N GLY A 59 -3.88 12.18 3.73
CA GLY A 59 -3.99 10.74 3.58
C GLY A 59 -4.78 10.10 4.72
N PRO A 60 -4.73 8.77 4.84
CA PRO A 60 -5.46 8.09 5.90
C PRO A 60 -4.96 8.54 7.27
N ARG A 61 -5.89 8.80 8.19
CA ARG A 61 -5.56 9.05 9.60
C ARG A 61 -5.11 7.76 10.30
N GLU A 62 -5.65 6.64 9.83
CA GLU A 62 -5.38 5.31 10.35
C GLU A 62 -5.15 4.34 9.20
N LEU A 63 -4.17 3.45 9.35
CA LEU A 63 -3.87 2.38 8.42
C LEU A 63 -3.91 1.05 9.19
N HIS A 64 -4.82 0.17 8.80
CA HIS A 64 -4.95 -1.18 9.35
C HIS A 64 -4.58 -2.19 8.27
N LEU A 65 -3.72 -3.15 8.61
CA LEU A 65 -3.30 -4.24 7.73
C LEU A 65 -3.90 -5.54 8.22
N VAL A 66 -4.64 -6.25 7.36
CA VAL A 66 -5.19 -7.57 7.63
C VAL A 66 -4.44 -8.58 6.79
N ILE A 67 -3.53 -9.32 7.43
CA ILE A 67 -2.66 -10.30 6.76
C ILE A 67 -3.30 -11.68 6.86
N LEU A 68 -3.60 -12.26 5.70
CA LEU A 68 -4.10 -13.62 5.56
C LEU A 68 -2.93 -14.59 5.24
N PRO A 69 -3.07 -15.89 5.55
CA PRO A 69 -2.12 -16.89 5.08
C PRO A 69 -1.93 -16.82 3.55
N ALA A 70 -0.74 -17.21 3.08
CA ALA A 70 -0.51 -17.36 1.65
C ALA A 70 -1.52 -18.36 1.06
N GLN A 71 -2.08 -18.04 -0.10
CA GLN A 71 -2.96 -18.98 -0.80
C GLN A 71 -2.10 -20.10 -1.37
N THR A 72 -2.25 -21.32 -0.84
CA THR A 72 -1.75 -22.52 -1.52
C THR A 72 -2.61 -22.72 -2.76
N ALA A 73 -2.00 -22.71 -3.94
CA ALA A 73 -2.69 -23.11 -5.16
C ALA A 73 -3.22 -24.54 -4.96
N ALA A 74 -4.53 -24.70 -5.10
CA ALA A 74 -5.19 -26.01 -5.12
C ALA A 74 -4.78 -26.80 -6.36
#